data_AF-A0A2G2CGW3-F1
#
_entry.id   AF-A0A2G2CGW3-F1
#
_cell.length_a   1.000
_cell.length_b   1.000
_cell.length_c   1.000
_cell.angle_alpha   90.00
_cell.angle_beta   90.00
_cell.angle_gamma   90.00
#
_symmetry.space_group_name_H-M   'P 1'
#
loop_
_entity.id
_entity.type
_entity.pdbx_description
1 polymer ?
#
loop_
_entity_poly.entity_id
_entity_poly.type
_entity_poly.pdbx_seq_one_letter_code
_entity_poly.pdbx_strand_id
1 'polypeptide(L)'
;MTQMNIKRWVFILACVLVVNDLTAQFEQTAKIVSTNRESRAEYGTSVAITDNFAIVGASRETIASGAAYVYSKDGQGTWGFLQRLAADDPNEGAEYGGGVAFSENFLVVAAGRADVAGVQRAGALYVYNYQNNTWEFDSKLVASDMSNDAKMGMNPTSLAAQENTIVAGAPGENAWAGSVYVFTNTGGTWTEAQKIVSPNPQASDVFGIGVALSGDYLVIGANEYDNRKGAAYVYLRNGNGTYEYVQTLTASDASNDAFFGTSVSMDGDQMIVGAYGDNMEQGAAYIFERDAQNNWVEVAKLTGNPSAENTQFGWSTSIQRNYAIVSAPHLFGFEAGEMYFYERESSGDWVEAQIVQGSDTAGEDFYGWSIAMHENQVLVGAPWEDHDANGGDEIDRAGSAYIFQDPNLLGVVDNGAFESSISIYPNPATELLNIESKTKTITDLKVFSITGALLQEVTDLQVNLYTLDISKFNEGVYFVTIGCDGSTVQKKIIKVD
;
A
#
# COMPACT_ATOMS: atom_id res chain seq x y z
N MET A 1 67.22 7.13 51.98
CA MET A 1 66.66 7.74 50.75
C MET A 1 65.37 7.00 50.42
N THR A 2 64.31 7.77 50.32
CA THR A 2 62.90 7.39 50.48
C THR A 2 62.39 6.56 49.29
N GLN A 3 61.86 5.36 49.53
CA GLN A 3 61.07 4.63 48.52
C GLN A 3 59.64 5.18 48.54
N MET A 4 59.21 5.73 47.39
CA MET A 4 57.87 6.26 47.19
C MET A 4 57.01 5.17 46.52
N ASN A 5 56.03 4.66 47.27
CA ASN A 5 55.03 3.69 46.82
C ASN A 5 53.93 4.43 46.04
N ILE A 6 53.78 4.18 44.74
CA ILE A 6 52.65 4.68 43.94
C ILE A 6 51.68 3.53 43.73
N LYS A 7 50.57 3.53 44.49
CA LYS A 7 49.39 2.70 44.23
C LYS A 7 48.61 3.29 43.05
N ARG A 8 48.59 2.61 41.90
CA ARG A 8 47.66 2.90 40.80
C ARG A 8 46.27 2.40 41.18
N TRP A 9 45.32 3.31 41.26
CA TRP A 9 43.89 3.00 41.34
C TRP A 9 43.37 2.82 39.91
N VAL A 10 42.95 1.60 39.57
CA VAL A 10 42.19 1.32 38.35
C VAL A 10 40.72 1.53 38.71
N PHE A 11 40.14 2.63 38.27
CA PHE A 11 38.69 2.79 38.27
C PHE A 11 38.14 2.00 37.08
N ILE A 12 37.50 0.86 37.35
CA ILE A 12 36.69 0.15 36.37
C ILE A 12 35.35 0.89 36.32
N LEU A 13 35.15 1.70 35.29
CA LEU A 13 33.84 2.23 34.94
C LEU A 13 33.04 1.08 34.34
N ALA A 14 32.22 0.42 35.16
CA ALA A 14 31.25 -0.54 34.65
C ALA A 14 30.11 0.25 33.99
N CYS A 15 30.25 0.51 32.68
CA CYS A 15 29.10 0.85 31.86
C CYS A 15 28.17 -0.36 31.88
N VAL A 16 27.04 -0.23 32.56
CA VAL A 16 25.89 -1.09 32.33
C VAL A 16 25.35 -0.68 30.97
N LEU A 17 25.82 -1.37 29.93
CA LEU A 17 25.13 -1.40 28.65
C LEU A 17 23.80 -2.11 28.92
N VAL A 18 22.73 -1.33 29.03
CA VAL A 18 21.40 -1.86 28.74
C VAL A 18 21.45 -2.15 27.25
N VAL A 19 21.69 -3.42 26.91
CA VAL A 19 21.42 -3.93 25.57
C VAL A 19 19.91 -3.93 25.49
N ASN A 20 19.34 -2.85 24.94
CA ASN A 20 18.04 -3.00 24.31
C ASN A 20 18.33 -3.92 23.13
N ASP A 21 17.87 -5.17 23.20
CA ASP A 21 17.83 -6.00 22.01
C ASP A 21 16.99 -5.21 20.99
N LEU A 22 17.65 -4.62 20.00
CA LEU A 22 16.99 -4.03 18.83
C LEU A 22 16.42 -5.22 18.05
N THR A 23 15.20 -5.62 18.39
CA THR A 23 14.43 -6.54 17.56
C THR A 23 14.12 -5.81 16.25
N ALA A 24 14.31 -6.49 15.13
CA ALA A 24 13.83 -5.99 13.84
C ALA A 24 12.32 -5.72 13.95
N GLN A 25 11.86 -4.60 13.39
CA GLN A 25 10.46 -4.21 13.48
C GLN A 25 9.60 -5.11 12.60
N PHE A 26 9.92 -5.15 11.30
CA PHE A 26 9.37 -6.07 10.33
C PHE A 26 10.22 -7.34 10.25
N GLU A 27 9.57 -8.49 10.42
CA GLU A 27 10.17 -9.81 10.27
C GLU A 27 9.56 -10.53 9.06
N GLN A 28 10.37 -11.25 8.30
CA GLN A 28 9.87 -12.05 7.17
C GLN A 28 9.03 -13.21 7.70
N THR A 29 7.78 -13.29 7.26
CA THR A 29 6.86 -14.38 7.61
C THR A 29 6.70 -15.40 6.50
N ALA A 30 6.90 -15.00 5.24
CA ALA A 30 6.83 -15.91 4.09
C ALA A 30 7.70 -15.42 2.92
N LYS A 31 8.28 -16.37 2.18
CA LYS A 31 8.68 -16.22 0.77
C LYS A 31 7.64 -16.96 -0.05
N ILE A 32 7.05 -16.30 -1.04
CA ILE A 32 6.04 -16.87 -1.93
C ILE A 32 6.53 -16.86 -3.38
N VAL A 33 6.31 -17.96 -4.06
CA VAL A 33 6.61 -18.18 -5.48
C VAL A 33 5.37 -18.67 -6.20
N SER A 34 5.30 -18.45 -7.51
CA SER A 34 4.24 -19.00 -8.35
C SER A 34 4.13 -20.52 -8.18
N THR A 35 2.92 -21.07 -8.13
CA THR A 35 2.72 -22.54 -8.21
C THR A 35 2.98 -23.09 -9.62
N ASN A 36 3.08 -22.21 -10.62
CA ASN A 36 3.42 -22.49 -12.00
C ASN A 36 4.73 -21.77 -12.36
N ARG A 37 5.81 -22.03 -11.62
CA ARG A 37 7.12 -21.38 -11.87
C ARG A 37 7.55 -21.63 -13.31
N GLU A 38 7.73 -20.55 -14.06
CA GLU A 38 8.14 -20.54 -15.46
C GLU A 38 9.31 -19.57 -15.60
N SER A 39 10.29 -19.90 -16.45
CA SER A 39 11.40 -18.98 -16.73
C SER A 39 10.88 -17.68 -17.31
N ARG A 40 11.35 -16.55 -16.75
CA ARG A 40 10.97 -15.18 -17.14
C ARG A 40 9.49 -14.88 -16.97
N ALA A 41 8.81 -15.55 -16.04
CA ALA A 41 7.44 -15.21 -15.66
C ALA A 41 7.36 -13.86 -14.92
N GLU A 42 8.47 -13.42 -14.31
CA GLU A 42 8.57 -12.17 -13.54
C GLU A 42 7.53 -12.08 -12.42
N TYR A 43 7.31 -13.17 -11.69
CA TYR A 43 6.44 -13.20 -10.52
C TYR A 43 6.94 -12.20 -9.46
N GLY A 44 6.08 -11.27 -9.02
CA GLY A 44 6.50 -10.12 -8.20
C GLY A 44 6.57 -8.81 -8.98
N THR A 45 6.18 -8.80 -10.27
CA THR A 45 6.08 -7.56 -11.07
C THR A 45 5.16 -6.53 -10.42
N SER A 46 4.07 -6.99 -9.79
CA SER A 46 3.14 -6.14 -9.05
C SER A 46 2.62 -6.87 -7.83
N VAL A 47 2.30 -6.13 -6.77
CA VAL A 47 1.83 -6.69 -5.50
C VAL A 47 0.75 -5.80 -4.87
N ALA A 48 -0.20 -6.41 -4.17
CA ALA A 48 -1.10 -5.72 -3.26
C ALA A 48 -1.44 -6.62 -2.06
N ILE A 49 -1.70 -6.03 -0.90
CA ILE A 49 -1.99 -6.75 0.35
C ILE A 49 -3.09 -6.04 1.14
N THR A 50 -3.90 -6.82 1.85
CA THR A 50 -4.94 -6.42 2.80
C THR A 50 -4.79 -7.30 4.05
N ASP A 51 -5.69 -7.15 5.04
CA ASP A 51 -5.70 -8.02 6.22
C ASP A 51 -5.67 -9.52 5.89
N ASN A 52 -6.52 -9.92 4.95
CA ASN A 52 -6.83 -11.33 4.69
C ASN A 52 -6.40 -11.82 3.30
N PHE A 53 -6.06 -10.92 2.39
CA PHE A 53 -5.66 -11.27 1.02
C PHE A 53 -4.37 -10.60 0.60
N ALA A 54 -3.59 -11.33 -0.18
CA ALA A 54 -2.44 -10.82 -0.91
C ALA A 54 -2.55 -11.26 -2.37
N ILE A 55 -2.02 -10.44 -3.28
CA ILE A 55 -1.93 -10.78 -4.70
C ILE A 55 -0.56 -10.42 -5.25
N VAL A 56 -0.06 -11.29 -6.13
CA VAL A 56 1.21 -11.11 -6.83
C VAL A 56 1.03 -11.34 -8.33
N GLY A 57 1.45 -10.38 -9.14
CA GLY A 57 1.45 -10.47 -10.60
C GLY A 57 2.67 -11.20 -11.16
N ALA A 58 2.45 -12.03 -12.18
CA ALA A 58 3.46 -12.66 -13.02
C ALA A 58 3.23 -12.24 -14.48
N SER A 59 3.54 -10.97 -14.76
CA SER A 59 3.12 -10.30 -15.99
C SER A 59 3.66 -10.96 -17.26
N ARG A 60 4.79 -11.67 -17.17
CA ARG A 60 5.45 -12.31 -18.30
C ARG A 60 5.18 -13.80 -18.45
N GLU A 61 4.39 -14.39 -17.55
CA GLU A 61 3.98 -15.80 -17.65
C GLU A 61 3.29 -16.11 -18.99
N THR A 62 3.55 -17.29 -19.56
CA THR A 62 2.95 -17.78 -20.80
C THR A 62 3.13 -16.80 -21.95
N ILE A 63 4.38 -16.48 -22.29
CA ILE A 63 4.74 -15.52 -23.35
C ILE A 63 4.06 -14.15 -23.11
N ALA A 64 4.08 -13.72 -21.85
CA ALA A 64 3.49 -12.47 -21.40
C ALA A 64 2.00 -12.30 -21.72
N SER A 65 1.23 -13.39 -21.87
CA SER A 65 -0.21 -13.28 -21.67
C SER A 65 -0.54 -12.96 -20.21
N GLY A 66 0.34 -13.38 -19.29
CA GLY A 66 0.36 -12.98 -17.90
C GLY A 66 -0.60 -13.75 -16.98
N ALA A 67 -0.35 -13.63 -15.67
CA ALA A 67 -1.17 -14.20 -14.61
C ALA A 67 -1.08 -13.36 -13.33
N ALA A 68 -2.01 -13.59 -12.38
CA ALA A 68 -1.92 -13.07 -11.02
C ALA A 68 -2.31 -14.16 -10.01
N TYR A 69 -1.63 -14.20 -8.87
CA TYR A 69 -1.77 -15.25 -7.87
C TYR A 69 -2.29 -14.64 -6.58
N VAL A 70 -3.44 -15.12 -6.13
CA VAL A 70 -4.09 -14.67 -4.91
C VAL A 70 -3.79 -15.65 -3.78
N TYR A 71 -3.50 -15.10 -2.62
CA TYR A 71 -3.24 -15.79 -1.37
C TYR A 71 -4.24 -15.31 -0.33
N SER A 72 -4.63 -16.20 0.58
CA SER A 72 -5.48 -15.88 1.73
C SER A 72 -4.77 -16.19 3.03
N LYS A 73 -5.00 -15.34 4.04
CA LYS A 73 -4.52 -15.55 5.41
C LYS A 73 -5.54 -16.42 6.17
N ASP A 74 -5.07 -17.50 6.79
CA ASP A 74 -5.94 -18.36 7.60
C ASP A 74 -6.17 -17.78 9.01
N GLY A 75 -7.05 -18.43 9.78
CA GLY A 75 -7.36 -18.00 11.16
C GLY A 75 -6.21 -18.15 12.16
N GLN A 76 -5.04 -18.64 11.76
CA GLN A 76 -3.81 -18.66 12.55
C GLN A 76 -2.78 -17.64 12.04
N GLY A 77 -3.14 -16.84 11.04
CA GLY A 77 -2.26 -15.84 10.46
C GLY A 77 -1.30 -16.37 9.38
N THR A 78 -1.48 -17.61 8.93
CA THR A 78 -0.61 -18.22 7.91
C THR A 78 -1.14 -17.94 6.51
N TRP A 79 -0.26 -17.48 5.63
CA TRP A 79 -0.59 -17.24 4.21
C TRP A 79 -0.60 -18.54 3.41
N GLY A 80 -1.66 -18.77 2.64
CA GLY A 80 -1.79 -19.91 1.74
C GLY A 80 -2.27 -19.51 0.35
N PHE A 81 -1.83 -20.24 -0.68
CA PHE A 81 -2.30 -20.03 -2.06
C PHE A 81 -3.80 -20.31 -2.15
N LEU A 82 -4.54 -19.36 -2.71
CA LEU A 82 -5.99 -19.45 -2.90
C LEU A 82 -6.34 -19.74 -4.36
N GLN A 83 -5.85 -18.91 -5.30
CA GLN A 83 -6.33 -18.93 -6.68
C GLN A 83 -5.31 -18.31 -7.64
N ARG A 84 -5.22 -18.84 -8.86
CA ARG A 84 -4.55 -18.21 -10.00
C ARG A 84 -5.59 -17.57 -10.90
N LEU A 85 -5.38 -16.32 -11.27
CA LEU A 85 -6.19 -15.53 -12.18
C LEU A 85 -5.46 -15.34 -13.50
N ALA A 86 -6.20 -15.40 -14.60
CA ALA A 86 -5.76 -15.05 -15.95
C ALA A 86 -6.94 -14.44 -16.70
N ALA A 87 -6.65 -13.67 -17.75
CA ALA A 87 -7.69 -13.16 -18.64
C ALA A 87 -8.38 -14.31 -19.40
N ASP A 88 -9.72 -14.25 -19.52
CA ASP A 88 -10.50 -15.20 -20.32
C ASP A 88 -10.31 -15.01 -21.84
N ASP A 89 -9.81 -13.83 -22.25
CA ASP A 89 -9.47 -13.49 -23.62
C ASP A 89 -7.99 -13.09 -23.75
N PRO A 90 -7.04 -14.01 -23.46
CA PRO A 90 -5.62 -13.69 -23.38
C PRO A 90 -5.05 -13.26 -24.74
N ASN A 91 -4.11 -12.32 -24.71
CA ASN A 91 -3.28 -11.97 -25.87
C ASN A 91 -1.81 -12.10 -25.47
N GLU A 92 -0.96 -12.60 -26.38
CA GLU A 92 0.49 -12.62 -26.16
C GLU A 92 1.01 -11.20 -25.94
N GLY A 93 1.88 -11.01 -24.95
CA GLY A 93 2.41 -9.69 -24.60
C GLY A 93 1.42 -8.73 -23.94
N ALA A 94 0.23 -9.17 -23.53
CA ALA A 94 -0.77 -8.33 -22.85
C ALA A 94 -0.34 -7.88 -21.45
N GLU A 95 0.60 -8.61 -20.83
CA GLU A 95 1.12 -8.35 -19.49
C GLU A 95 0.02 -8.30 -18.41
N TYR A 96 -0.90 -9.28 -18.42
CA TYR A 96 -1.88 -9.46 -17.34
C TYR A 96 -1.17 -9.69 -16.00
N GLY A 97 -1.53 -8.94 -14.96
CA GLY A 97 -0.78 -8.92 -13.70
C GLY A 97 0.35 -7.88 -13.69
N GLY A 98 0.43 -6.99 -14.68
CA GLY A 98 1.34 -5.84 -14.67
C GLY A 98 0.97 -4.77 -13.63
N GLY A 99 -0.31 -4.71 -13.24
CA GLY A 99 -0.82 -3.93 -12.12
C GLY A 99 -1.94 -4.67 -11.40
N VAL A 100 -1.98 -4.55 -10.07
CA VAL A 100 -2.97 -5.19 -9.20
C VAL A 100 -3.35 -4.23 -8.07
N ALA A 101 -4.63 -4.19 -7.70
CA ALA A 101 -5.10 -3.40 -6.57
C ALA A 101 -6.32 -4.05 -5.92
N PHE A 102 -6.41 -3.94 -4.59
CA PHE A 102 -7.60 -4.29 -3.83
C PHE A 102 -8.44 -3.04 -3.55
N SER A 103 -9.75 -3.24 -3.49
CA SER A 103 -10.70 -2.43 -2.73
C SER A 103 -11.37 -3.34 -1.68
N GLU A 104 -12.19 -2.77 -0.80
CA GLU A 104 -12.91 -3.54 0.23
C GLU A 104 -13.73 -4.69 -0.35
N ASN A 105 -14.34 -4.49 -1.53
CA ASN A 105 -15.33 -5.42 -2.09
C ASN A 105 -14.88 -6.12 -3.39
N PHE A 106 -13.78 -5.66 -4.01
CA PHE A 106 -13.32 -6.18 -5.29
C PHE A 106 -11.80 -6.16 -5.39
N LEU A 107 -11.30 -6.97 -6.33
CA LEU A 107 -9.92 -7.01 -6.77
C LEU A 107 -9.90 -6.57 -8.24
N VAL A 108 -8.89 -5.80 -8.64
CA VAL A 108 -8.66 -5.45 -10.04
C VAL A 108 -7.26 -5.90 -10.47
N VAL A 109 -7.18 -6.48 -11.67
CA VAL A 109 -5.92 -6.86 -12.32
C VAL A 109 -5.86 -6.22 -13.70
N ALA A 110 -4.76 -5.55 -14.00
CA ALA A 110 -4.52 -4.94 -15.29
C ALA A 110 -3.77 -5.87 -16.24
N ALA A 111 -4.17 -5.86 -17.52
CA ALA A 111 -3.36 -6.31 -18.64
C ALA A 111 -3.05 -5.09 -19.50
N GLY A 112 -2.07 -4.31 -19.07
CA GLY A 112 -1.90 -2.96 -19.61
C GLY A 112 -1.40 -2.91 -21.05
N ARG A 113 -0.98 -4.03 -21.64
CA ARG A 113 -0.64 -4.10 -23.07
C ARG A 113 -1.63 -4.95 -23.88
N ALA A 114 -2.80 -5.25 -23.33
CA ALA A 114 -3.82 -5.99 -24.04
C ALA A 114 -4.25 -5.27 -25.33
N ASP A 115 -4.48 -6.07 -26.37
CA ASP A 115 -5.10 -5.61 -27.61
C ASP A 115 -6.62 -5.66 -27.44
N VAL A 116 -7.31 -4.54 -27.66
CA VAL A 116 -8.74 -4.40 -27.40
C VAL A 116 -9.45 -4.06 -28.69
N ALA A 117 -10.40 -4.91 -29.10
CA ALA A 117 -11.21 -4.71 -30.31
C ALA A 117 -10.37 -4.39 -31.58
N GLY A 118 -9.16 -4.96 -31.67
CA GLY A 118 -8.22 -4.74 -32.78
C GLY A 118 -7.32 -3.50 -32.64
N VAL A 119 -7.45 -2.73 -31.55
CA VAL A 119 -6.51 -1.66 -31.20
C VAL A 119 -5.37 -2.21 -30.37
N GLN A 120 -4.13 -1.93 -30.80
CA GLN A 120 -2.96 -2.49 -30.17
C GLN A 120 -2.63 -1.80 -28.84
N ARG A 121 -2.32 -2.59 -27.82
CA ARG A 121 -1.82 -2.14 -26.50
C ARG A 121 -2.65 -0.98 -25.91
N ALA A 122 -3.96 -1.01 -26.11
CA ALA A 122 -4.89 -0.08 -25.47
C ALA A 122 -4.91 -0.31 -23.95
N GLY A 123 -4.73 -1.57 -23.54
CA GLY A 123 -4.80 -1.99 -22.14
C GLY A 123 -6.23 -2.28 -21.70
N ALA A 124 -6.37 -3.17 -20.73
CA ALA A 124 -7.66 -3.54 -20.16
C ALA A 124 -7.51 -3.87 -18.66
N LEU A 125 -8.60 -3.69 -17.91
CA LEU A 125 -8.69 -4.06 -16.50
C LEU A 125 -9.72 -5.17 -16.32
N TYR A 126 -9.45 -6.10 -15.40
CA TYR A 126 -10.31 -7.22 -15.09
C TYR A 126 -10.67 -7.13 -13.61
N VAL A 127 -11.96 -6.99 -13.33
CA VAL A 127 -12.51 -6.84 -11.98
C VAL A 127 -13.06 -8.17 -11.51
N TYR A 128 -12.76 -8.51 -10.27
CA TYR A 128 -13.17 -9.74 -9.61
C TYR A 128 -13.87 -9.40 -8.29
N ASN A 129 -14.97 -10.10 -7.99
CA ASN A 129 -15.66 -10.00 -6.72
C ASN A 129 -15.40 -11.26 -5.88
N TYR A 130 -15.23 -11.09 -4.56
CA TYR A 130 -15.02 -12.23 -3.68
C TYR A 130 -16.37 -12.85 -3.29
N GLN A 131 -16.63 -14.07 -3.76
CA GLN A 131 -17.82 -14.84 -3.41
C GLN A 131 -17.52 -16.33 -3.43
N ASN A 132 -18.27 -17.10 -2.63
CA ASN A 132 -18.09 -18.56 -2.51
C ASN A 132 -16.65 -19.00 -2.17
N ASN A 133 -15.92 -18.18 -1.40
CA ASN A 133 -14.51 -18.36 -1.07
C ASN A 133 -13.55 -18.30 -2.28
N THR A 134 -13.94 -17.64 -3.36
CA THR A 134 -13.13 -17.45 -4.56
C THR A 134 -13.28 -16.03 -5.12
N TRP A 135 -12.29 -15.57 -5.87
CA TRP A 135 -12.39 -14.35 -6.67
C TRP A 135 -12.99 -14.68 -8.03
N GLU A 136 -14.26 -14.34 -8.23
CA GLU A 136 -15.00 -14.62 -9.45
C GLU A 136 -14.94 -13.40 -10.39
N PHE A 137 -14.71 -13.65 -11.67
CA PHE A 137 -14.67 -12.58 -12.69
C PHE A 137 -16.04 -11.88 -12.77
N ASP A 138 -16.02 -10.56 -12.70
CA ASP A 138 -17.21 -9.71 -12.77
C ASP A 138 -17.27 -8.97 -14.10
N SER A 139 -16.23 -8.15 -14.38
CA SER A 139 -16.26 -7.20 -15.49
C SER A 139 -14.88 -7.02 -16.13
N LYS A 140 -14.86 -6.82 -17.44
CA LYS A 140 -13.70 -6.30 -18.19
C LYS A 140 -13.94 -4.82 -18.51
N LEU A 141 -13.02 -3.97 -18.07
CA LEU A 141 -13.08 -2.52 -18.28
C LEU A 141 -12.06 -2.11 -19.34
N VAL A 142 -12.49 -1.24 -20.25
CA VAL A 142 -11.68 -0.67 -21.33
C VAL A 142 -11.98 0.82 -21.42
N ALA A 143 -10.97 1.62 -21.79
CA ALA A 143 -11.17 3.04 -22.05
C ALA A 143 -12.14 3.25 -23.23
N SER A 144 -13.02 4.24 -23.11
CA SER A 144 -14.11 4.52 -24.05
C SER A 144 -13.63 4.92 -25.44
N ASP A 145 -12.44 5.51 -25.54
CA ASP A 145 -11.80 5.92 -26.78
C ASP A 145 -10.86 4.87 -27.38
N MET A 146 -10.50 3.83 -26.61
CA MET A 146 -9.59 2.74 -27.01
C MET A 146 -8.38 3.26 -27.79
N SER A 147 -7.63 4.21 -27.23
CA SER A 147 -6.46 4.76 -27.95
C SER A 147 -5.38 3.70 -28.14
N ASN A 148 -4.76 3.72 -29.33
CA ASN A 148 -3.62 2.88 -29.64
C ASN A 148 -2.44 3.23 -28.73
N ASP A 149 -1.77 2.20 -28.19
CA ASP A 149 -0.60 2.37 -27.33
C ASP A 149 -0.84 3.12 -26.01
N ALA A 150 -2.10 3.25 -25.58
CA ALA A 150 -2.48 3.94 -24.34
C ALA A 150 -1.83 3.31 -23.09
N LYS A 151 -1.69 1.99 -23.09
CA LYS A 151 -1.06 1.22 -22.02
C LYS A 151 -1.75 1.36 -20.65
N MET A 152 -3.09 1.31 -20.63
CA MET A 152 -3.89 1.53 -19.42
C MET A 152 -3.59 0.48 -18.34
N GLY A 153 -3.06 0.91 -17.18
CA GLY A 153 -2.72 0.04 -16.05
C GLY A 153 -1.46 -0.81 -16.26
N MET A 154 -0.52 -0.39 -17.12
CA MET A 154 0.65 -1.21 -17.50
C MET A 154 1.63 -1.51 -16.35
N ASN A 155 1.78 -0.61 -15.38
CA ASN A 155 2.80 -0.70 -14.34
C ASN A 155 2.17 -0.85 -12.94
N PRO A 156 2.91 -1.37 -11.95
CA PRO A 156 2.40 -1.56 -10.58
C PRO A 156 1.94 -0.25 -9.92
N THR A 157 2.51 0.90 -10.29
CA THR A 157 2.16 2.22 -9.77
C THR A 157 0.99 2.89 -10.49
N SER A 158 0.52 2.33 -11.62
CA SER A 158 -0.45 2.98 -12.53
C SER A 158 -1.90 2.54 -12.29
N LEU A 159 -2.19 1.86 -11.18
CA LEU A 159 -3.52 1.36 -10.84
C LEU A 159 -3.80 1.60 -9.35
N ALA A 160 -4.95 2.20 -9.04
CA ALA A 160 -5.44 2.37 -7.67
C ALA A 160 -6.92 2.04 -7.59
N ALA A 161 -7.37 1.55 -6.44
CA ALA A 161 -8.77 1.24 -6.19
C ALA A 161 -9.16 1.65 -4.77
N GLN A 162 -10.36 2.20 -4.61
CA GLN A 162 -10.95 2.54 -3.31
C GLN A 162 -12.46 2.51 -3.44
N GLU A 163 -13.14 1.94 -2.44
CA GLU A 163 -14.60 1.80 -2.38
C GLU A 163 -15.17 1.20 -3.67
N ASN A 164 -15.82 2.02 -4.50
CA ASN A 164 -16.43 1.67 -5.79
C ASN A 164 -15.75 2.37 -6.97
N THR A 165 -14.50 2.79 -6.81
CA THR A 165 -13.74 3.55 -7.81
C THR A 165 -12.46 2.82 -8.17
N ILE A 166 -12.17 2.73 -9.47
CA ILE A 166 -10.89 2.29 -10.01
C ILE A 166 -10.30 3.44 -10.81
N VAL A 167 -9.02 3.73 -10.58
CA VAL A 167 -8.26 4.70 -11.36
C VAL A 167 -7.11 3.99 -12.04
N ALA A 168 -7.01 4.14 -13.36
CA ALA A 168 -5.95 3.53 -14.15
C ALA A 168 -5.27 4.57 -15.03
N GLY A 169 -3.95 4.66 -14.90
CA GLY A 169 -3.11 5.49 -15.73
C GLY A 169 -2.84 4.86 -17.10
N ALA A 170 -2.84 5.68 -18.14
CA ALA A 170 -2.57 5.34 -19.52
C ALA A 170 -1.44 6.25 -20.05
N PRO A 171 -0.21 6.07 -19.57
CA PRO A 171 0.90 7.00 -19.84
C PRO A 171 1.32 7.05 -21.32
N GLY A 172 0.97 6.05 -22.13
CA GLY A 172 1.32 6.01 -23.55
C GLY A 172 0.41 6.85 -24.46
N GLU A 173 -0.69 7.38 -23.93
CA GLU A 173 -1.63 8.24 -24.65
C GLU A 173 -0.98 9.48 -25.27
N ASN A 174 -1.47 9.86 -26.45
CA ASN A 174 -1.16 11.13 -27.11
C ASN A 174 0.35 11.47 -27.13
N ALA A 175 1.14 10.61 -27.76
CA ALA A 175 2.61 10.73 -27.81
C ALA A 175 3.25 10.85 -26.42
N TRP A 176 2.80 9.99 -25.49
CA TRP A 176 3.26 9.97 -24.11
C TRP A 176 2.98 11.24 -23.32
N ALA A 177 2.04 12.08 -23.76
CA ALA A 177 1.48 13.12 -22.90
C ALA A 177 0.69 12.51 -21.73
N GLY A 178 0.12 11.31 -21.95
CA GLY A 178 -0.51 10.51 -20.92
C GLY A 178 -1.95 10.91 -20.59
N SER A 179 -2.66 10.02 -19.91
CA SER A 179 -4.03 10.22 -19.43
C SER A 179 -4.31 9.30 -18.25
N VAL A 180 -5.40 9.55 -17.53
CA VAL A 180 -5.91 8.68 -16.46
C VAL A 180 -7.40 8.46 -16.67
N TYR A 181 -7.86 7.22 -16.52
CA TYR A 181 -9.26 6.83 -16.63
C TYR A 181 -9.81 6.49 -15.26
N VAL A 182 -10.98 7.02 -14.94
CA VAL A 182 -11.71 6.78 -13.69
C VAL A 182 -12.94 5.94 -14.02
N PHE A 183 -13.01 4.75 -13.46
CA PHE A 183 -14.17 3.88 -13.55
C PHE A 183 -14.90 3.84 -12.21
N THR A 184 -16.22 3.91 -12.22
CA THR A 184 -17.04 3.82 -11.02
C THR A 184 -18.09 2.72 -11.15
N ASN A 185 -18.34 2.02 -10.05
CA ASN A 185 -19.41 1.04 -9.94
C ASN A 185 -20.65 1.69 -9.33
N THR A 186 -21.75 1.73 -10.09
CA THR A 186 -23.06 2.16 -9.59
C THR A 186 -24.05 1.02 -9.69
N GLY A 187 -24.41 0.44 -8.54
CA GLY A 187 -25.42 -0.62 -8.48
C GLY A 187 -25.00 -1.93 -9.18
N GLY A 188 -23.71 -2.26 -9.16
CA GLY A 188 -23.16 -3.45 -9.82
C GLY A 188 -22.79 -3.25 -11.29
N THR A 189 -22.85 -2.02 -11.79
CA THR A 189 -22.45 -1.69 -13.16
C THR A 189 -21.26 -0.74 -13.16
N TRP A 190 -20.16 -1.17 -13.75
CA TRP A 190 -18.98 -0.35 -13.97
C TRP A 190 -19.14 0.54 -15.21
N THR A 191 -18.79 1.82 -15.07
CA THR A 191 -18.77 2.80 -16.17
C THR A 191 -17.54 3.69 -16.10
N GLU A 192 -16.99 4.11 -17.24
CA GLU A 192 -16.00 5.19 -17.28
C GLU A 192 -16.69 6.51 -16.89
N ALA A 193 -16.36 7.01 -15.71
CA ALA A 193 -16.92 8.24 -15.17
C ALA A 193 -16.17 9.48 -15.66
N GLN A 194 -14.86 9.35 -15.92
CA GLN A 194 -14.02 10.47 -16.29
C GLN A 194 -12.74 10.00 -17.00
N LYS A 195 -12.32 10.76 -18.03
CA LYS A 195 -10.94 10.79 -18.52
C LYS A 195 -10.28 12.08 -18.04
N ILE A 196 -9.11 11.96 -17.43
CA ILE A 196 -8.30 13.07 -16.91
C ILE A 196 -7.04 13.19 -17.77
N VAL A 197 -6.79 14.42 -18.21
CA VAL A 197 -5.55 14.81 -18.91
C VAL A 197 -4.85 15.88 -18.08
N SER A 198 -3.52 15.98 -18.20
CA SER A 198 -2.76 17.06 -17.56
C SER A 198 -3.36 18.44 -17.92
N PRO A 199 -3.41 19.41 -16.99
CA PRO A 199 -3.88 20.78 -17.28
C PRO A 199 -3.05 21.51 -18.34
N ASN A 200 -1.79 21.10 -18.52
CA ASN A 200 -0.89 21.59 -19.56
C ASN A 200 -0.15 20.40 -20.20
N PRO A 201 -0.83 19.63 -21.07
CA PRO A 201 -0.27 18.39 -21.59
C PRO A 201 0.87 18.70 -22.57
N GLN A 202 2.07 18.19 -22.29
CA GLN A 202 3.18 18.15 -23.25
C GLN A 202 3.47 16.71 -23.66
N ALA A 203 3.96 16.54 -24.89
CA ALA A 203 4.41 15.22 -25.34
C ALA A 203 5.54 14.72 -24.43
N SER A 204 5.50 13.43 -24.11
CA SER A 204 6.45 12.78 -23.20
C SER A 204 6.45 13.27 -21.76
N ASP A 205 5.39 13.91 -21.25
CA ASP A 205 5.27 14.17 -19.80
C ASP A 205 5.02 12.88 -18.98
N VAL A 206 4.48 11.84 -19.64
CA VAL A 206 4.16 10.52 -19.07
C VAL A 206 3.15 10.64 -17.90
N PHE A 207 2.14 11.50 -18.07
CA PHE A 207 1.07 11.67 -17.09
C PHE A 207 0.28 10.37 -16.88
N GLY A 208 0.05 9.98 -15.63
CA GLY A 208 -0.59 8.70 -15.29
C GLY A 208 0.41 7.55 -15.07
N ILE A 209 1.71 7.82 -15.00
CA ILE A 209 2.70 6.78 -14.68
C ILE A 209 2.53 6.22 -13.26
N GLY A 210 2.16 7.09 -12.32
CA GLY A 210 1.83 6.77 -10.93
C GLY A 210 0.48 7.36 -10.55
N VAL A 211 -0.36 6.62 -9.85
CA VAL A 211 -1.67 7.10 -9.35
C VAL A 211 -1.91 6.63 -7.92
N ALA A 212 -2.56 7.46 -7.11
CA ALA A 212 -2.97 7.12 -5.75
C ALA A 212 -4.33 7.73 -5.39
N LEU A 213 -5.10 7.02 -4.58
CA LEU A 213 -6.39 7.46 -4.04
C LEU A 213 -6.34 7.48 -2.52
N SER A 214 -6.96 8.50 -1.91
CA SER A 214 -7.33 8.46 -0.50
C SER A 214 -8.52 9.38 -0.24
N GLY A 215 -9.64 8.81 0.20
CA GLY A 215 -10.89 9.54 0.37
C GLY A 215 -11.33 10.18 -0.95
N ASP A 216 -11.50 11.51 -0.95
CA ASP A 216 -11.87 12.29 -2.13
C ASP A 216 -10.67 12.77 -2.97
N TYR A 217 -9.43 12.45 -2.57
CA TYR A 217 -8.24 12.89 -3.30
C TYR A 217 -7.76 11.83 -4.28
N LEU A 218 -7.31 12.32 -5.44
CA LEU A 218 -6.57 11.57 -6.45
C LEU A 218 -5.27 12.32 -6.75
N VAL A 219 -4.15 11.61 -6.77
CA VAL A 219 -2.89 12.18 -7.26
C VAL A 219 -2.40 11.39 -8.45
N ILE A 220 -1.87 12.13 -9.42
CA ILE A 220 -1.38 11.60 -10.68
C ILE A 220 0.04 12.11 -10.93
N GLY A 221 0.99 11.20 -11.11
CA GLY A 221 2.37 11.50 -11.44
C GLY A 221 2.60 11.72 -12.94
N ALA A 222 3.60 12.55 -13.26
CA ALA A 222 4.14 12.78 -14.59
C ALA A 222 5.66 12.93 -14.47
N ASN A 223 6.37 11.81 -14.49
CA ASN A 223 7.78 11.77 -14.10
C ASN A 223 8.74 12.37 -15.14
N GLU A 224 8.29 12.56 -16.37
CA GLU A 224 9.12 13.16 -17.42
C GLU A 224 8.87 14.66 -17.64
N TYR A 225 7.96 15.26 -16.86
CA TYR A 225 7.67 16.70 -16.87
C TYR A 225 8.93 17.56 -16.62
N ASP A 226 9.01 18.69 -17.35
CA ASP A 226 10.09 19.69 -17.29
C ASP A 226 11.50 19.07 -17.24
N ASN A 227 11.96 18.50 -18.36
CA ASN A 227 13.27 17.86 -18.47
C ASN A 227 13.45 16.73 -17.44
N ARG A 228 12.39 15.94 -17.23
CA ARG A 228 12.39 14.79 -16.30
C ARG A 228 12.71 15.19 -14.85
N LYS A 229 12.47 16.45 -14.47
CA LYS A 229 12.37 16.81 -13.05
C LYS A 229 11.18 16.12 -12.40
N GLY A 230 10.10 15.99 -13.18
CA GLY A 230 8.87 15.32 -12.77
C GLY A 230 7.91 16.23 -11.99
N ALA A 231 6.65 15.82 -11.93
CA ALA A 231 5.60 16.48 -11.18
C ALA A 231 4.54 15.48 -10.69
N ALA A 232 3.78 15.87 -9.67
CA ALA A 232 2.55 15.19 -9.25
C ALA A 232 1.39 16.19 -9.24
N TYR A 233 0.22 15.77 -9.69
CA TYR A 233 -0.96 16.62 -9.84
C TYR A 233 -2.05 16.11 -8.90
N VAL A 234 -2.49 16.98 -8.00
CA VAL A 234 -3.53 16.70 -7.02
C VAL A 234 -4.89 17.09 -7.59
N TYR A 235 -5.85 16.20 -7.45
CA TYR A 235 -7.23 16.39 -7.79
C TYR A 235 -8.12 16.10 -6.58
N LEU A 236 -9.24 16.82 -6.47
CA LEU A 236 -10.25 16.65 -5.44
C LEU A 236 -11.59 16.30 -6.09
N ARG A 237 -12.25 15.27 -5.58
CA ARG A 237 -13.57 14.86 -6.01
C ARG A 237 -14.63 15.88 -5.57
N ASN A 238 -15.38 16.42 -6.52
CA ASN A 238 -16.48 17.32 -6.23
C ASN A 238 -17.77 16.56 -5.86
N GLY A 239 -18.83 17.28 -5.48
CA GLY A 239 -20.11 16.69 -5.10
C GLY A 239 -20.87 15.95 -6.22
N ASN A 240 -20.43 16.07 -7.48
CA ASN A 240 -20.96 15.30 -8.61
C ASN A 240 -20.14 14.02 -8.88
N GLY A 241 -19.10 13.77 -8.08
CA GLY A 241 -18.26 12.59 -8.19
C GLY A 241 -17.11 12.70 -9.20
N THR A 242 -16.87 13.89 -9.78
CA THR A 242 -15.76 14.12 -10.73
C THR A 242 -14.55 14.74 -10.02
N TYR A 243 -13.35 14.32 -10.41
CA TYR A 243 -12.08 14.86 -9.89
C TYR A 243 -11.69 16.16 -10.59
N GLU A 244 -11.48 17.23 -9.83
CA GLU A 244 -11.08 18.55 -10.31
C GLU A 244 -9.66 18.87 -9.87
N TYR A 245 -8.86 19.48 -10.76
CA TYR A 245 -7.48 19.85 -10.47
C TYR A 245 -7.41 20.87 -9.33
N VAL A 246 -6.51 20.64 -8.38
CA VAL A 246 -6.29 21.50 -7.21
C VAL A 246 -4.88 22.08 -7.21
N GLN A 247 -3.86 21.25 -7.40
CA GLN A 247 -2.47 21.65 -7.18
C GLN A 247 -1.50 20.83 -8.03
N THR A 248 -0.38 21.45 -8.42
CA THR A 248 0.80 20.76 -8.95
C THR A 248 1.90 20.79 -7.88
N LEU A 249 2.50 19.62 -7.64
CA LEU A 249 3.60 19.40 -6.72
C LEU A 249 4.87 19.10 -7.50
N THR A 250 5.96 19.69 -7.06
CA THR A 250 7.33 19.45 -7.53
C THR A 250 8.23 19.38 -6.31
N ALA A 251 9.29 18.58 -6.37
CA ALA A 251 10.32 18.58 -5.33
C ALA A 251 10.90 19.99 -5.11
N SER A 252 11.11 20.38 -3.84
CA SER A 252 11.65 21.69 -3.47
C SER A 252 13.06 21.94 -4.01
N ASP A 253 13.82 20.87 -4.24
CA ASP A 253 15.16 20.87 -4.82
C ASP A 253 15.21 20.19 -6.21
N ALA A 254 14.09 20.22 -6.94
CA ALA A 254 13.92 19.59 -8.25
C ALA A 254 15.15 19.71 -9.17
N SER A 255 15.65 18.56 -9.61
CA SER A 255 16.80 18.42 -10.48
C SER A 255 16.41 17.68 -11.76
N ASN A 256 17.08 17.98 -12.89
CA ASN A 256 16.81 17.26 -14.14
C ASN A 256 17.06 15.77 -13.95
N ASP A 257 16.28 14.94 -14.66
CA ASP A 257 16.40 13.48 -14.60
C ASP A 257 16.12 12.89 -13.19
N ALA A 258 15.42 13.62 -12.30
CA ALA A 258 15.02 13.10 -10.99
C ALA A 258 13.83 12.13 -11.04
N PHE A 259 12.99 12.23 -12.08
CA PHE A 259 11.80 11.40 -12.27
C PHE A 259 10.79 11.45 -11.11
N PHE A 260 10.59 12.62 -10.50
CA PHE A 260 9.58 12.83 -9.45
C PHE A 260 8.17 12.50 -9.95
N GLY A 261 7.41 11.72 -9.19
CA GLY A 261 6.05 11.30 -9.57
C GLY A 261 5.99 9.91 -10.23
N THR A 262 7.10 9.16 -10.25
CA THR A 262 7.10 7.77 -10.76
C THR A 262 6.24 6.85 -9.89
N SER A 263 6.36 7.00 -8.58
CA SER A 263 5.50 6.37 -7.58
C SER A 263 4.85 7.45 -6.72
N VAL A 264 3.59 7.25 -6.39
CA VAL A 264 2.83 8.12 -5.49
C VAL A 264 1.99 7.23 -4.60
N SER A 265 1.94 7.54 -3.31
CA SER A 265 1.06 6.90 -2.34
C SER A 265 0.49 7.93 -1.37
N MET A 266 -0.71 7.68 -0.84
CA MET A 266 -1.42 8.65 0.00
C MET A 266 -2.23 7.94 1.08
N ASP A 267 -2.27 8.53 2.27
CA ASP A 267 -3.16 8.13 3.36
C ASP A 267 -3.66 9.38 4.10
N GLY A 268 -4.95 9.67 3.96
CA GLY A 268 -5.59 10.84 4.54
C GLY A 268 -4.94 12.15 4.10
N ASP A 269 -4.25 12.79 5.04
CA ASP A 269 -3.65 14.12 4.87
C ASP A 269 -2.14 14.05 4.61
N GLN A 270 -1.63 12.86 4.29
CA GLN A 270 -0.23 12.62 3.97
C GLN A 270 -0.06 11.96 2.61
N MET A 271 1.02 12.30 1.92
CA MET A 271 1.39 11.75 0.63
C MET A 271 2.89 11.55 0.57
N ILE A 272 3.33 10.52 -0.13
CA ILE A 272 4.73 10.29 -0.48
C ILE A 272 4.87 10.21 -2.01
N VAL A 273 5.90 10.84 -2.55
CA VAL A 273 6.20 10.84 -3.99
C VAL A 273 7.66 10.45 -4.23
N GLY A 274 7.88 9.42 -5.05
CA GLY A 274 9.21 8.93 -5.39
C GLY A 274 9.85 9.67 -6.56
N ALA A 275 11.17 9.82 -6.50
CA ALA A 275 12.04 10.42 -7.51
C ALA A 275 13.34 9.61 -7.64
N TYR A 276 13.24 8.44 -8.27
CA TYR A 276 14.32 7.45 -8.27
C TYR A 276 15.61 7.89 -8.98
N GLY A 277 15.55 8.90 -9.86
CA GLY A 277 16.73 9.40 -10.56
C GLY A 277 17.45 10.54 -9.84
N ASP A 278 16.91 11.03 -8.72
CA ASP A 278 17.49 12.16 -8.00
C ASP A 278 18.95 11.88 -7.57
N ASN A 279 19.76 12.93 -7.48
CA ASN A 279 21.15 12.86 -7.04
C ASN A 279 21.97 11.75 -7.78
N MET A 280 21.92 11.74 -9.12
CA MET A 280 22.63 10.77 -9.96
C MET A 280 22.17 9.32 -9.68
N GLU A 281 20.85 9.09 -9.67
CA GLU A 281 20.22 7.76 -9.43
C GLU A 281 20.48 7.16 -8.04
N GLN A 282 20.91 7.96 -7.08
CA GLN A 282 20.82 7.59 -5.66
C GLN A 282 19.36 7.67 -5.17
N GLY A 283 18.53 8.45 -5.83
CA GLY A 283 17.10 8.52 -5.59
C GLY A 283 16.69 9.30 -4.33
N ALA A 284 15.42 9.67 -4.29
CA ALA A 284 14.78 10.35 -3.18
C ALA A 284 13.27 10.03 -3.14
N ALA A 285 12.65 10.25 -1.98
CA ALA A 285 11.19 10.32 -1.85
C ALA A 285 10.81 11.54 -1.01
N TYR A 286 9.70 12.19 -1.34
CA TYR A 286 9.29 13.45 -0.72
C TYR A 286 7.94 13.26 -0.06
N ILE A 287 7.81 13.70 1.19
CA ILE A 287 6.55 13.64 1.93
C ILE A 287 5.89 15.01 1.90
N PHE A 288 4.62 15.00 1.54
CA PHE A 288 3.74 16.15 1.56
C PHE A 288 2.64 15.97 2.59
N GLU A 289 2.30 17.03 3.31
CA GLU A 289 1.18 17.07 4.25
C GLU A 289 0.21 18.18 3.87
N ARG A 290 -1.08 17.98 4.16
CA ARG A 290 -2.08 19.02 3.93
C ARG A 290 -2.09 20.04 5.07
N ASP A 291 -1.87 21.31 4.72
CA ASP A 291 -1.91 22.42 5.67
C ASP A 291 -3.35 22.82 6.06
N ALA A 292 -3.47 23.75 7.01
CA ALA A 292 -4.77 24.25 7.47
C ALA A 292 -5.55 25.07 6.41
N GLN A 293 -4.94 25.36 5.25
CA GLN A 293 -5.55 26.01 4.10
C GLN A 293 -5.90 25.01 2.99
N ASN A 294 -5.73 23.71 3.24
CA ASN A 294 -5.91 22.61 2.29
C ASN A 294 -4.90 22.57 1.13
N ASN A 295 -3.73 23.19 1.29
CA ASN A 295 -2.63 23.02 0.34
C ASN A 295 -1.74 21.86 0.77
N TRP A 296 -1.24 21.10 -0.19
CA TRP A 296 -0.21 20.10 0.04
C TRP A 296 1.16 20.78 0.07
N VAL A 297 1.87 20.64 1.18
CA VAL A 297 3.19 21.23 1.41
C VAL A 297 4.22 20.15 1.67
N GLU A 298 5.40 20.28 1.05
CA GLU A 298 6.52 19.37 1.31
C GLU A 298 7.00 19.57 2.75
N VAL A 299 7.06 18.48 3.53
CA VAL A 299 7.49 18.50 4.94
C VAL A 299 8.78 17.71 5.17
N ALA A 300 9.12 16.77 4.28
CA ALA A 300 10.33 15.98 4.40
C ALA A 300 10.84 15.48 3.04
N LYS A 301 12.16 15.29 2.95
CA LYS A 301 12.84 14.54 1.91
C LYS A 301 13.51 13.33 2.56
N LEU A 302 13.19 12.14 2.07
CA LEU A 302 13.77 10.87 2.46
C LEU A 302 14.83 10.44 1.44
N THR A 303 15.91 9.88 1.94
CA THR A 303 17.01 9.33 1.14
C THR A 303 17.47 8.02 1.78
N GLY A 304 17.89 7.07 0.96
CA GLY A 304 18.51 5.83 1.43
C GLY A 304 19.92 6.05 1.97
N ASN A 305 20.54 4.98 2.45
CA ASN A 305 21.93 5.01 2.88
C ASN A 305 22.85 5.24 1.67
N PRO A 306 23.99 5.95 1.84
CA PRO A 306 24.92 6.16 0.74
C PRO A 306 25.45 4.83 0.19
N SER A 307 25.18 4.53 -1.08
CA SER A 307 25.80 3.44 -1.82
C SER A 307 26.82 3.98 -2.84
N ALA A 308 27.75 3.11 -3.24
CA ALA A 308 28.63 3.37 -4.39
C ALA A 308 27.94 3.03 -5.73
N GLU A 309 26.84 2.29 -5.69
CA GLU A 309 26.02 1.90 -6.84
C GLU A 309 24.78 2.80 -6.92
N ASN A 310 24.14 2.83 -8.10
CA ASN A 310 22.85 3.50 -8.26
C ASN A 310 21.80 2.65 -7.52
N THR A 311 21.12 3.24 -6.55
CA THR A 311 20.17 2.51 -5.68
C THR A 311 18.72 2.64 -6.18
N GLN A 312 18.45 3.73 -6.91
CA GLN A 312 17.12 4.10 -7.38
C GLN A 312 16.08 4.19 -6.24
N PHE A 313 16.49 4.70 -5.07
CA PHE A 313 15.59 4.94 -3.94
C PHE A 313 14.38 5.81 -4.34
N GLY A 314 13.18 5.40 -3.96
CA GLY A 314 11.94 6.06 -4.41
C GLY A 314 11.33 5.41 -5.65
N TRP A 315 11.81 4.23 -6.04
CA TRP A 315 11.26 3.43 -7.14
C TRP A 315 9.76 3.14 -6.91
N SER A 316 9.43 2.57 -5.75
CA SER A 316 8.06 2.38 -5.27
C SER A 316 7.94 2.91 -3.85
N THR A 317 6.77 3.43 -3.49
CA THR A 317 6.51 4.07 -2.20
C THR A 317 5.16 3.63 -1.65
N SER A 318 5.02 3.55 -0.33
CA SER A 318 3.73 3.39 0.37
C SER A 318 3.77 4.19 1.67
N ILE A 319 2.65 4.79 2.06
CA ILE A 319 2.51 5.56 3.30
C ILE A 319 1.19 5.21 3.97
N GLN A 320 1.20 5.10 5.29
CA GLN A 320 0.01 4.84 6.10
C GLN A 320 0.26 5.34 7.52
N ARG A 321 -0.66 6.13 8.07
CA ARG A 321 -0.61 6.66 9.46
C ARG A 321 0.70 7.39 9.76
N ASN A 322 1.62 6.77 10.49
CA ASN A 322 2.94 7.33 10.84
C ASN A 322 4.08 6.53 10.21
N TYR A 323 3.78 5.73 9.18
CA TYR A 323 4.71 4.79 8.59
C TYR A 323 4.82 5.01 7.10
N ALA A 324 6.05 4.90 6.59
CA ALA A 324 6.32 4.95 5.17
C ALA A 324 7.31 3.85 4.81
N ILE A 325 7.12 3.26 3.63
CA ILE A 325 8.09 2.36 3.03
C ILE A 325 8.51 2.91 1.67
N VAL A 326 9.80 2.79 1.39
CA VAL A 326 10.41 3.23 0.13
C VAL A 326 11.35 2.15 -0.36
N SER A 327 11.22 1.74 -1.61
CA SER A 327 12.12 0.75 -2.21
C SER A 327 13.26 1.38 -3.00
N ALA A 328 14.37 0.65 -3.05
CA ALA A 328 15.59 0.93 -3.78
C ALA A 328 16.08 -0.39 -4.40
N PRO A 329 15.63 -0.77 -5.62
CA PRO A 329 15.90 -2.10 -6.16
C PRO A 329 17.32 -2.35 -6.68
N HIS A 330 18.20 -1.32 -6.70
CA HIS A 330 19.60 -1.41 -7.16
C HIS A 330 19.70 -2.04 -8.56
N LEU A 331 19.00 -1.43 -9.53
CA LEU A 331 18.94 -1.96 -10.88
C LEU A 331 20.34 -2.01 -11.49
N PHE A 332 20.76 -3.22 -11.88
CA PHE A 332 22.08 -3.50 -12.47
C PHE A 332 23.27 -3.36 -11.52
N GLY A 333 23.02 -3.26 -10.22
CA GLY A 333 24.03 -3.34 -9.15
C GLY A 333 24.35 -4.78 -8.75
N PHE A 334 25.47 -4.97 -8.05
CA PHE A 334 25.81 -6.24 -7.41
C PHE A 334 25.22 -6.34 -6.01
N GLU A 335 24.83 -5.20 -5.43
CA GLU A 335 24.11 -5.14 -4.17
C GLU A 335 22.65 -5.59 -4.35
N ALA A 336 22.13 -6.33 -3.38
CA ALA A 336 20.71 -6.65 -3.36
C ALA A 336 19.90 -5.38 -3.18
N GLY A 337 18.71 -5.33 -3.79
CA GLY A 337 17.76 -4.26 -3.55
C GLY A 337 17.38 -4.16 -2.07
N GLU A 338 16.96 -2.97 -1.65
CA GLU A 338 16.61 -2.65 -0.28
C GLU A 338 15.19 -2.06 -0.20
N MET A 339 14.54 -2.28 0.94
CA MET A 339 13.32 -1.56 1.31
C MET A 339 13.57 -0.85 2.64
N TYR A 340 13.31 0.44 2.67
CA TYR A 340 13.50 1.29 3.83
C TYR A 340 12.15 1.54 4.49
N PHE A 341 12.08 1.22 5.78
CA PHE A 341 10.93 1.49 6.63
C PHE A 341 11.22 2.72 7.50
N TYR A 342 10.33 3.71 7.43
CA TYR A 342 10.40 4.96 8.17
C TYR A 342 9.23 5.07 9.14
N GLU A 343 9.51 5.60 10.33
CA GLU A 343 8.51 5.98 11.32
C GLU A 343 8.54 7.51 11.55
N ARG A 344 7.35 8.09 11.66
CA ARG A 344 7.18 9.49 12.02
C ARG A 344 7.20 9.65 13.54
N GLU A 345 8.19 10.35 14.05
CA GLU A 345 8.31 10.66 15.47
C GLU A 345 7.28 11.70 15.92
N SER A 346 7.07 11.80 17.24
CA SER A 346 6.18 12.81 17.83
C SER A 346 6.56 14.26 17.54
N SER A 347 7.81 14.53 17.12
CA SER A 347 8.26 15.84 16.63
C SER A 347 7.71 16.19 15.25
N GLY A 348 7.23 15.19 14.50
CA GLY A 348 6.84 15.28 13.09
C GLY A 348 7.96 14.85 12.13
N ASP A 349 9.16 14.54 12.63
CA ASP A 349 10.29 14.09 11.81
C ASP A 349 10.09 12.63 11.36
N TRP A 350 10.47 12.34 10.12
CA TRP A 350 10.49 10.98 9.59
C TRP A 350 11.88 10.38 9.74
N VAL A 351 11.98 9.26 10.43
CA VAL A 351 13.25 8.61 10.78
C VAL A 351 13.27 7.20 10.20
N GLU A 352 14.38 6.82 9.58
CA GLU A 352 14.62 5.44 9.14
C GLU A 352 14.67 4.55 10.39
N ALA A 353 13.70 3.64 10.51
CA ALA A 353 13.60 2.71 11.61
C ALA A 353 14.23 1.35 11.27
N GLN A 354 14.16 0.93 9.99
CA GLN A 354 14.71 -0.35 9.56
C GLN A 354 14.97 -0.39 8.04
N ILE A 355 16.00 -1.15 7.64
CA ILE A 355 16.11 -1.71 6.28
C ILE A 355 15.60 -3.15 6.30
N VAL A 356 14.68 -3.46 5.39
CA VAL A 356 13.99 -4.74 5.27
C VAL A 356 14.45 -5.44 3.99
N GLN A 357 15.13 -6.58 4.15
CA GLN A 357 15.66 -7.40 3.06
C GLN A 357 15.00 -8.78 3.07
N GLY A 358 14.88 -9.39 1.88
CA GLY A 358 14.48 -10.79 1.77
C GLY A 358 15.56 -11.73 2.27
N SER A 359 15.17 -12.91 2.77
CA SER A 359 16.08 -13.88 3.38
C SER A 359 17.21 -14.38 2.47
N ASP A 360 16.99 -14.33 1.16
CA ASP A 360 17.86 -14.88 0.13
C ASP A 360 18.03 -13.95 -1.08
N THR A 361 17.63 -12.68 -0.96
CA THR A 361 17.74 -11.72 -2.06
C THR A 361 19.20 -11.35 -2.33
N ALA A 362 19.57 -11.35 -3.60
CA ALA A 362 20.87 -11.00 -4.14
C ALA A 362 20.77 -9.83 -5.14
N GLY A 363 21.94 -9.39 -5.64
CA GLY A 363 21.99 -8.42 -6.73
C GLY A 363 21.27 -8.95 -7.98
N GLU A 364 20.69 -8.04 -8.76
CA GLU A 364 19.86 -8.33 -9.94
C GLU A 364 18.49 -9.00 -9.71
N ASP A 365 18.13 -9.40 -8.48
CA ASP A 365 16.80 -9.97 -8.17
C ASP A 365 15.65 -8.97 -8.30
N PHE A 366 16.00 -7.68 -8.36
CA PHE A 366 15.09 -6.54 -8.38
C PHE A 366 14.15 -6.53 -7.16
N TYR A 367 14.65 -6.95 -6.00
CA TYR A 367 13.90 -6.85 -4.75
C TYR A 367 13.50 -5.40 -4.49
N GLY A 368 12.21 -5.17 -4.21
CA GLY A 368 11.67 -3.83 -4.08
C GLY A 368 11.10 -3.24 -5.38
N TRP A 369 11.03 -4.03 -6.46
CA TRP A 369 10.40 -3.60 -7.72
C TRP A 369 8.96 -3.12 -7.53
N SER A 370 8.20 -3.83 -6.69
CA SER A 370 6.85 -3.44 -6.27
C SER A 370 6.70 -3.67 -4.77
N ILE A 371 6.02 -2.77 -4.08
CA ILE A 371 5.76 -2.87 -2.64
C ILE A 371 4.30 -2.52 -2.35
N ALA A 372 3.73 -3.14 -1.33
CA ALA A 372 2.43 -2.78 -0.77
C ALA A 372 2.46 -2.93 0.75
N MET A 373 1.88 -1.96 1.45
CA MET A 373 1.73 -1.98 2.91
C MET A 373 0.26 -1.93 3.28
N HIS A 374 -0.14 -2.75 4.25
CA HIS A 374 -1.45 -2.68 4.86
C HIS A 374 -1.32 -3.00 6.34
N GLU A 375 -1.72 -2.05 7.19
CA GLU A 375 -1.56 -2.16 8.63
C GLU A 375 -0.13 -2.52 9.03
N ASN A 376 0.07 -3.70 9.62
CA ASN A 376 1.36 -4.21 10.07
C ASN A 376 2.01 -5.21 9.09
N GLN A 377 1.53 -5.27 7.86
CA GLN A 377 1.99 -6.22 6.85
C GLN A 377 2.58 -5.48 5.66
N VAL A 378 3.66 -6.02 5.12
CA VAL A 378 4.27 -5.55 3.88
C VAL A 378 4.49 -6.72 2.95
N LEU A 379 4.17 -6.51 1.67
CA LEU A 379 4.48 -7.43 0.59
C LEU A 379 5.45 -6.75 -0.38
N VAL A 380 6.55 -7.44 -0.72
CA VAL A 380 7.61 -6.92 -1.60
C VAL A 380 7.85 -7.89 -2.75
N GLY A 381 7.81 -7.40 -3.99
CA GLY A 381 8.13 -8.18 -5.18
C GLY A 381 9.62 -8.14 -5.55
N ALA A 382 10.13 -9.28 -6.04
CA ALA A 382 11.47 -9.47 -6.59
C ALA A 382 11.34 -10.27 -7.90
N PRO A 383 10.96 -9.63 -9.02
CA PRO A 383 10.57 -10.32 -10.25
C PRO A 383 11.71 -11.11 -10.92
N TRP A 384 12.97 -10.84 -10.58
CA TRP A 384 14.11 -11.51 -11.19
C TRP A 384 14.76 -12.55 -10.28
N GLU A 385 14.31 -12.65 -9.03
CA GLU A 385 14.75 -13.72 -8.13
C GLU A 385 14.37 -15.09 -8.69
N ASP A 386 15.31 -16.03 -8.63
CA ASP A 386 15.24 -17.27 -9.39
C ASP A 386 15.15 -18.53 -8.53
N HIS A 387 15.24 -18.46 -7.21
CA HIS A 387 15.06 -19.62 -6.33
C HIS A 387 13.58 -19.91 -6.02
N ASP A 388 13.30 -21.13 -5.59
CA ASP A 388 12.01 -21.52 -5.04
C ASP A 388 11.82 -20.97 -3.61
N ALA A 389 10.69 -21.34 -2.98
CA ALA A 389 10.37 -20.91 -1.61
C ALA A 389 11.36 -21.43 -0.53
N ASN A 390 12.20 -22.43 -0.85
CA ASN A 390 13.20 -22.98 0.06
C ASN A 390 14.61 -22.44 -0.22
N GLY A 391 14.77 -21.53 -1.19
CA GLY A 391 16.07 -21.02 -1.63
C GLY A 391 16.85 -22.01 -2.52
N GLY A 392 16.17 -22.95 -3.17
CA GLY A 392 16.74 -23.92 -4.11
C GLY A 392 16.08 -23.88 -5.48
N ASP A 393 16.26 -24.92 -6.30
CA ASP A 393 15.59 -25.12 -7.60
C ASP A 393 15.50 -23.85 -8.48
N GLU A 394 16.67 -23.35 -8.90
CA GLU A 394 16.78 -22.13 -9.72
C GLU A 394 16.02 -22.23 -11.06
N ILE A 395 15.23 -21.21 -11.38
CA ILE A 395 14.59 -20.99 -12.68
C ILE A 395 14.74 -19.51 -13.05
N ASP A 396 15.53 -19.23 -14.09
CA ASP A 396 15.86 -17.87 -14.58
C ASP A 396 14.63 -16.95 -14.58
N ARG A 397 14.64 -15.94 -13.69
CA ARG A 397 13.62 -14.90 -13.56
C ARG A 397 12.19 -15.42 -13.41
N ALA A 398 12.04 -16.55 -12.70
CA ALA A 398 10.72 -17.02 -12.32
C ALA A 398 10.03 -16.01 -11.40
N GLY A 399 10.80 -15.34 -10.55
CA GLY A 399 10.38 -14.28 -9.65
C GLY A 399 9.85 -14.81 -8.31
N SER A 400 9.94 -13.94 -7.30
CA SER A 400 9.47 -14.17 -5.93
C SER A 400 8.77 -12.95 -5.36
N ALA A 401 8.04 -13.16 -4.27
CA ALA A 401 7.61 -12.08 -3.39
C ALA A 401 7.76 -12.47 -1.92
N TYR A 402 7.89 -11.48 -1.05
CA TYR A 402 8.21 -11.65 0.36
C TYR A 402 7.17 -10.93 1.21
N ILE A 403 6.63 -11.62 2.21
CA ILE A 403 5.68 -11.04 3.17
C ILE A 403 6.43 -10.82 4.48
N PHE A 404 6.38 -9.58 4.96
CA PHE A 404 6.89 -9.16 6.25
C PHE A 404 5.73 -8.77 7.15
N GLN A 405 5.90 -8.98 8.45
CA GLN A 405 4.95 -8.55 9.45
C GLN A 405 5.70 -7.92 10.61
N ASP A 406 5.18 -6.82 11.12
CA ASP A 406 5.61 -6.25 12.39
C ASP A 406 4.65 -6.70 13.51
N PRO A 407 5.13 -7.44 14.52
CA PRO A 407 4.29 -7.91 15.62
C PRO A 407 3.89 -6.79 16.60
N ASN A 408 4.58 -5.66 16.56
CA ASN A 408 4.43 -4.53 17.48
C ASN A 408 3.73 -3.33 16.82
N LEU A 409 3.82 -3.17 15.49
CA LEU A 409 2.92 -2.27 14.75
C LEU A 409 1.52 -2.76 15.02
N LEU A 410 0.75 -1.93 15.72
CA LEU A 410 -0.64 -2.22 15.98
C LEU A 410 -1.33 -2.30 14.61
N GLY A 411 -1.67 -3.54 14.23
CA GLY A 411 -2.56 -3.85 13.11
C GLY A 411 -3.76 -2.91 13.16
N VAL A 412 -4.50 -2.76 14.25
CA VAL A 412 -5.66 -3.59 14.56
C VAL A 412 -5.35 -5.07 14.49
N VAL A 413 -4.30 -5.47 15.22
CA VAL A 413 -4.28 -6.85 15.70
C VAL A 413 -5.45 -6.98 16.65
N ASP A 414 -6.40 -7.84 16.27
CA ASP A 414 -7.30 -8.58 17.14
C ASP A 414 -6.58 -8.86 18.45
N ASN A 415 -6.81 -7.98 19.41
CA ASN A 415 -6.07 -8.00 20.64
C ASN A 415 -6.79 -9.04 21.48
N GLY A 416 -6.70 -10.33 21.12
CA GLY A 416 -7.49 -11.40 21.73
C GLY A 416 -7.43 -11.40 23.26
N ALA A 417 -6.42 -10.78 23.87
CA ALA A 417 -6.32 -10.50 25.31
C ALA A 417 -7.01 -9.21 25.80
N PHE A 418 -7.04 -8.12 25.03
CA PHE A 418 -7.73 -6.86 25.37
C PHE A 418 -9.17 -6.82 24.84
N GLU A 419 -9.43 -7.31 23.64
CA GLU A 419 -10.78 -7.55 23.16
C GLU A 419 -11.54 -8.53 24.06
N SER A 420 -10.87 -9.54 24.65
CA SER A 420 -11.46 -10.40 25.68
C SER A 420 -11.48 -9.77 27.09
N SER A 421 -10.73 -8.68 27.31
CA SER A 421 -10.83 -7.88 28.52
C SER A 421 -12.06 -6.98 28.52
N ILE A 422 -12.66 -6.72 27.35
CA ILE A 422 -13.93 -6.03 27.19
C ILE A 422 -15.10 -7.01 27.17
N SER A 423 -15.99 -6.90 28.15
CA SER A 423 -17.21 -7.71 28.26
C SER A 423 -18.45 -6.85 28.09
N ILE A 424 -19.38 -7.28 27.23
CA ILE A 424 -20.67 -6.62 27.04
C ILE A 424 -21.80 -7.54 27.50
N TYR A 425 -22.62 -7.07 28.45
CA TYR A 425 -23.72 -7.88 28.98
C TYR A 425 -24.89 -7.04 29.56
N PRO A 426 -26.14 -7.51 29.41
CA PRO A 426 -26.53 -8.60 28.52
C PRO A 426 -26.35 -8.22 27.04
N ASN A 427 -26.13 -9.22 26.19
CA ASN A 427 -26.11 -9.05 24.74
C ASN A 427 -26.61 -10.36 24.11
N PRO A 428 -27.85 -10.43 23.58
CA PRO A 428 -28.77 -9.31 23.31
C PRO A 428 -29.32 -8.57 24.54
N ALA A 429 -29.73 -7.31 24.36
CA ALA A 429 -30.28 -6.43 25.41
C ALA A 429 -31.57 -5.71 24.96
N THR A 430 -32.42 -5.35 25.92
CA THR A 430 -33.69 -4.65 25.67
C THR A 430 -33.57 -3.14 25.83
N GLU A 431 -32.99 -2.66 26.93
CA GLU A 431 -32.87 -1.22 27.21
C GLU A 431 -31.46 -0.81 27.63
N LEU A 432 -30.80 -1.63 28.44
CA LEU A 432 -29.50 -1.32 29.02
C LEU A 432 -28.51 -2.45 28.74
N LEU A 433 -27.27 -2.09 28.44
CA LEU A 433 -26.13 -3.01 28.40
C LEU A 433 -24.95 -2.41 29.15
N ASN A 434 -24.19 -3.27 29.83
CA ASN A 434 -22.96 -2.90 30.48
C ASN A 434 -21.78 -3.17 29.56
N ILE A 435 -20.83 -2.23 29.53
CA ILE A 435 -19.53 -2.35 28.88
C ILE A 435 -18.49 -2.30 29.98
N GLU A 436 -17.84 -3.43 30.23
CA GLU A 436 -16.83 -3.59 31.27
C GLU A 436 -15.46 -3.81 30.65
N SER A 437 -14.46 -3.07 31.12
CA SER A 437 -13.05 -3.28 30.81
C SER A 437 -12.31 -3.82 32.03
N LYS A 438 -11.67 -4.97 31.88
CA LYS A 438 -10.91 -5.63 32.96
C LYS A 438 -9.48 -5.11 33.11
N THR A 439 -8.92 -4.46 32.09
CA THR A 439 -7.49 -4.16 32.03
C THR A 439 -7.14 -2.69 31.77
N LYS A 440 -8.05 -1.88 31.23
CA LYS A 440 -7.81 -0.46 30.90
C LYS A 440 -9.00 0.43 31.25
N THR A 441 -8.79 1.73 31.39
CA THR A 441 -9.87 2.70 31.63
C THR A 441 -10.60 3.01 30.33
N ILE A 442 -11.93 2.97 30.33
CA ILE A 442 -12.75 3.42 29.19
C ILE A 442 -12.72 4.94 29.16
N THR A 443 -12.32 5.50 28.01
CA THR A 443 -12.17 6.94 27.77
C THR A 443 -13.32 7.52 26.96
N ASP A 444 -13.89 6.74 26.03
CA ASP A 444 -14.95 7.17 25.14
C ASP A 444 -15.69 5.97 24.51
N LEU A 445 -16.89 6.25 24.01
CA LEU A 445 -17.77 5.28 23.34
C LEU A 445 -18.45 5.92 22.14
N LYS A 446 -18.56 5.18 21.03
CA LYS A 446 -19.35 5.57 19.84
C LYS A 446 -20.21 4.41 19.38
N VAL A 447 -21.50 4.64 19.18
CA VAL A 447 -22.44 3.62 18.70
C VAL A 447 -22.85 3.92 17.28
N PHE A 448 -22.76 2.92 16.41
CA PHE A 448 -23.05 2.99 14.99
C PHE A 448 -24.16 2.00 14.61
N SER A 449 -24.99 2.42 13.66
CA SER A 449 -25.86 1.50 12.90
C SER A 449 -25.05 0.53 12.04
N ILE A 450 -25.67 -0.57 11.56
CA ILE A 450 -25.04 -1.47 10.57
C ILE A 450 -24.64 -0.76 9.26
N THR A 451 -25.24 0.40 8.97
CA THR A 451 -24.94 1.22 7.80
C THR A 451 -23.85 2.26 8.06
N GLY A 452 -23.20 2.24 9.24
CA GLY A 452 -22.12 3.16 9.60
C GLY A 452 -22.54 4.52 10.15
N ALA A 453 -23.84 4.84 10.20
CA ALA A 453 -24.32 6.10 10.80
C ALA A 453 -24.08 6.12 12.32
N LEU A 454 -23.46 7.19 12.83
CA LEU A 454 -23.25 7.44 14.26
C LEU A 454 -24.58 7.79 14.94
N LEU A 455 -24.96 7.01 15.95
CA LEU A 455 -26.21 7.13 16.69
C LEU A 455 -26.02 7.77 18.06
N GLN A 456 -24.87 7.52 18.69
CA GLN A 456 -24.56 8.03 20.02
C GLN A 456 -23.05 8.12 20.21
N GLU A 457 -22.59 9.15 20.91
CA GLU A 457 -21.20 9.34 21.30
C GLU A 457 -21.15 9.78 22.77
N VAL A 458 -20.18 9.25 23.50
CA VAL A 458 -19.90 9.58 24.89
C VAL A 458 -18.40 9.78 25.03
N THR A 459 -17.97 10.95 25.46
CA THR A 459 -16.56 11.31 25.63
C THR A 459 -16.21 11.52 27.10
N ASP A 460 -14.93 11.73 27.39
CA ASP A 460 -14.40 12.12 28.71
C ASP A 460 -14.79 11.14 29.84
N LEU A 461 -14.93 9.86 29.50
CA LEU A 461 -15.10 8.79 30.46
C LEU A 461 -13.76 8.50 31.15
N GLN A 462 -13.84 8.06 32.41
CA GLN A 462 -12.69 7.61 33.21
C GLN A 462 -13.14 6.47 34.12
N VAL A 463 -13.73 5.43 33.51
CA VAL A 463 -14.37 4.31 34.24
C VAL A 463 -13.97 2.96 33.65
N ASN A 464 -14.00 1.91 34.47
CA ASN A 464 -13.81 0.53 33.98
C ASN A 464 -15.15 -0.17 33.68
N LEU A 465 -16.28 0.44 34.02
CA LEU A 465 -17.62 -0.08 33.77
C LEU A 465 -18.52 1.09 33.38
N TYR A 466 -19.16 0.99 32.22
CA TYR A 466 -20.13 1.96 31.75
C TYR A 466 -21.43 1.26 31.36
N THR A 467 -22.58 1.80 31.80
CA THR A 467 -23.90 1.31 31.39
C THR A 467 -24.43 2.18 30.26
N LEU A 468 -24.59 1.59 29.08
CA LEU A 468 -25.11 2.23 27.89
C LEU A 468 -26.63 2.02 27.81
N ASP A 469 -27.36 3.12 27.61
CA ASP A 469 -28.81 3.13 27.34
C ASP A 469 -29.08 3.06 25.83
N ILE A 470 -29.71 1.97 25.41
CA ILE A 470 -30.11 1.68 24.03
C ILE A 470 -31.63 1.65 23.85
N SER A 471 -32.41 2.14 24.83
CA SER A 471 -33.88 2.12 24.81
C SER A 471 -34.50 2.85 23.61
N LYS A 472 -33.76 3.81 23.04
CA LYS A 472 -34.20 4.60 21.88
C LYS A 472 -33.84 3.96 20.54
N PHE A 473 -33.07 2.88 20.54
CA PHE A 473 -32.67 2.20 19.31
C PHE A 473 -33.77 1.23 18.88
N ASN A 474 -33.99 1.13 17.57
CA ASN A 474 -34.89 0.11 17.01
C ASN A 474 -34.28 -1.28 17.21
N GLU A 475 -35.09 -2.33 17.17
CA GLU A 475 -34.57 -3.70 17.12
C GLU A 475 -33.57 -3.88 15.97
N GLY A 476 -32.45 -4.54 16.24
CA GLY A 476 -31.41 -4.71 15.24
C GLY A 476 -30.01 -4.90 15.82
N VAL A 477 -29.05 -4.96 14.90
CA VAL A 477 -27.63 -5.06 15.20
C VAL A 477 -27.01 -3.66 15.18
N TYR A 478 -26.09 -3.40 16.10
CA TYR A 478 -25.32 -2.18 16.16
C TYR A 478 -23.86 -2.50 16.49
N PHE A 479 -22.96 -1.56 16.20
CA PHE A 479 -21.55 -1.66 16.55
C PHE A 479 -21.20 -0.56 17.54
N VAL A 480 -20.51 -0.90 18.62
CA VAL A 480 -19.96 0.06 19.56
C VAL A 480 -18.45 0.07 19.48
N THR A 481 -17.88 1.22 19.21
CA THR A 481 -16.44 1.50 19.30
C THR A 481 -16.15 2.03 20.71
N ILE A 482 -15.17 1.44 21.38
CA ILE A 482 -14.83 1.66 22.78
C ILE A 482 -13.38 2.09 22.85
N GLY A 483 -13.12 3.35 23.21
CA GLY A 483 -11.78 3.85 23.50
C GLY A 483 -11.38 3.49 24.92
N CYS A 484 -10.16 2.95 25.10
CA CYS A 484 -9.54 2.70 26.38
C CYS A 484 -8.04 3.05 26.37
N ASP A 485 -7.63 4.08 27.12
CA ASP A 485 -6.23 4.48 27.36
C ASP A 485 -5.29 4.25 26.15
N GLY A 486 -5.60 4.94 25.03
CA GLY A 486 -4.81 4.90 23.79
C GLY A 486 -5.06 3.67 22.90
N SER A 487 -6.05 2.83 23.21
CA SER A 487 -6.48 1.70 22.38
C SER A 487 -7.97 1.80 22.07
N THR A 488 -8.42 1.16 21.00
CA THR A 488 -9.83 1.13 20.63
C THR A 488 -10.25 -0.30 20.29
N VAL A 489 -11.45 -0.70 20.71
CA VAL A 489 -12.05 -1.98 20.30
C VAL A 489 -13.45 -1.76 19.77
N GLN A 490 -13.87 -2.54 18.79
CA GLN A 490 -15.24 -2.55 18.29
C GLN A 490 -15.96 -3.82 18.75
N LYS A 491 -17.21 -3.70 19.19
CA LYS A 491 -18.05 -4.82 19.61
C LYS A 491 -19.42 -4.75 18.96
N LYS A 492 -19.93 -5.91 18.57
CA LYS A 492 -21.32 -6.07 18.12
C LYS A 492 -22.27 -6.11 19.32
N ILE A 493 -23.32 -5.30 19.29
CA ILE A 493 -24.44 -5.35 20.24
C ILE A 493 -25.75 -5.64 19.49
N ILE A 494 -26.68 -6.34 20.14
CA ILE A 494 -27.96 -6.74 19.58
C ILE A 494 -29.08 -6.16 20.46
N LYS A 495 -29.90 -5.28 19.89
CA LYS A 495 -31.14 -4.78 20.50
C LYS A 495 -32.29 -5.71 20.14
N VAL A 496 -33.00 -6.19 21.15
CA VAL A 496 -34.24 -6.97 21.04
C VAL A 496 -35.34 -6.30 21.87
N ASP A 497 -36.60 -6.59 21.58
CA ASP A 497 -37.77 -6.06 22.32
C ASP A 497 -37.71 -6.24 23.84
#